data_AF-A0A1G0MEA1-F1
#
_entry.id   AF-A0A1G0MEA1-F1
#
_cell.length_a   1.000
_cell.length_b   1.000
_cell.length_c   1.000
_cell.angle_alpha   90.00
_cell.angle_beta   90.00
_cell.angle_gamma   90.00
#
_symmetry.space_group_name_H-M   'P 1'
#
loop_
_entity.id
_entity.type
_entity.pdbx_description
1 polymer ?
#
loop_
_entity_poly.entity_id
_entity_poly.type
_entity_poly.pdbx_seq_one_letter_code
_entity_poly.pdbx_strand_id
1 'polypeptide(L)'
;MYPSEAFVKIEERVSNHMSLLKNDKVNHAGRVNENPIQKSTPQDQAATVEISTTALQISEDEARIERLNAIRRQLAEGTYNISGKDVADKILKVLKS
;
A
#
# COMPACT_ATOMS: atom_id res chain seq x y z
N MET A 1 -24.33 -9.85 37.31
CA MET A 1 -24.18 -8.60 36.53
C MET A 1 -24.12 -9.01 35.07
N TYR A 2 -25.20 -8.84 34.32
CA TYR A 2 -25.25 -9.29 32.93
C TYR A 2 -24.60 -8.23 32.03
N PRO A 3 -23.75 -8.63 31.05
CA PRO A 3 -23.18 -7.68 30.11
C PRO A 3 -24.31 -7.02 29.30
N SER A 4 -24.17 -5.73 29.03
CA SER A 4 -25.15 -4.99 28.24
C SER A 4 -25.19 -5.53 26.81
N GLU A 5 -26.37 -5.55 26.19
CA GLU A 5 -26.56 -6.03 24.80
C GLU A 5 -25.63 -5.31 23.79
N ALA A 6 -25.26 -4.07 24.08
CA ALA A 6 -24.32 -3.31 23.26
C ALA A 6 -22.90 -3.90 23.27
N PHE A 7 -22.47 -4.47 24.40
CA PHE A 7 -21.15 -5.08 24.53
C PHE A 7 -21.07 -6.40 23.74
N VAL A 8 -22.14 -7.20 23.77
CA VAL A 8 -22.24 -8.48 23.03
C VAL A 8 -22.15 -8.24 21.51
N LYS A 9 -22.78 -7.18 20.99
CA LYS A 9 -22.72 -6.81 19.57
C LYS A 9 -21.33 -6.36 19.10
N ILE A 10 -20.52 -5.79 20.00
CA ILE A 10 -19.16 -5.34 19.67
C ILE A 10 -18.23 -6.55 19.57
N GLU A 11 -18.30 -7.49 20.53
CA GLU A 11 -17.45 -8.68 20.51
C GLU A 11 -17.72 -9.57 19.30
N GLU A 12 -18.99 -9.74 18.93
CA GLU A 12 -19.37 -10.50 17.73
C GLU A 12 -18.81 -9.88 16.45
N ARG A 13 -18.85 -8.54 16.35
CA ARG A 13 -18.31 -7.80 15.20
C ARG A 13 -16.79 -7.90 15.10
N VAL A 14 -16.09 -7.83 16.24
CA VAL A 14 -14.63 -7.98 16.30
C VAL A 14 -14.21 -9.41 15.96
N SER A 15 -14.94 -10.40 16.46
CA SER A 15 -14.70 -11.82 16.16
C SER A 15 -14.85 -12.14 14.67
N ASN A 16 -15.92 -11.63 14.03
CA ASN A 16 -16.14 -11.78 12.60
C ASN A 16 -15.08 -11.07 11.75
N HIS A 17 -14.55 -9.94 12.20
CA HIS A 17 -13.48 -9.27 11.48
C HIS A 17 -12.15 -10.04 11.55
N MET A 18 -11.82 -10.59 12.72
CA MET A 18 -10.59 -11.36 12.92
C MET A 18 -10.60 -12.73 12.24
N SER A 19 -11.76 -13.32 11.98
CA SER A 19 -11.88 -14.58 11.23
C SER A 19 -11.59 -14.39 9.74
N LEU A 20 -11.96 -13.25 9.16
CA LEU A 20 -11.66 -12.91 7.76
C LEU A 20 -10.16 -12.78 7.50
N LEU A 21 -9.42 -12.18 8.43
CA LEU A 21 -7.97 -11.96 8.31
C LEU A 21 -7.14 -13.25 8.41
N LYS A 22 -7.69 -14.34 8.96
CA LYS A 22 -6.97 -15.61 9.14
C LYS A 22 -7.08 -16.56 7.94
N ASN A 23 -7.91 -16.23 6.95
CA ASN A 23 -8.19 -17.11 5.81
C ASN A 23 -7.37 -16.79 4.54
N ASP A 24 -6.56 -15.73 4.53
CA ASP A 24 -5.65 -15.43 3.42
C ASP A 24 -4.36 -16.27 3.49
N LYS A 25 -4.53 -17.60 3.55
CA LYS A 25 -3.46 -18.54 3.25
C LYS A 25 -3.24 -18.54 1.73
N VAL A 26 -2.25 -17.76 1.31
CA VAL A 26 -1.76 -17.72 -0.08
C VAL A 26 -1.23 -19.11 -0.47
N ASN A 27 -1.98 -19.78 -1.33
CA ASN A 27 -1.60 -21.05 -1.94
C ASN A 27 -0.45 -20.85 -2.95
N HIS A 28 0.55 -21.73 -2.85
CA HIS A 28 1.60 -21.96 -3.83
C HIS A 28 1.03 -22.31 -5.22
N ALA A 29 1.56 -21.70 -6.28
CA ALA A 29 1.50 -22.25 -7.64
C ALA A 29 2.70 -21.77 -8.48
N GLY A 30 3.49 -22.71 -9.01
CA GLY A 30 4.48 -22.42 -10.07
C GLY A 30 5.72 -23.30 -10.06
N ARG A 31 5.59 -24.56 -10.49
CA ARG A 31 6.66 -25.56 -10.61
C ARG A 31 7.22 -25.60 -12.05
N VAL A 32 8.54 -25.44 -12.17
CA VAL A 32 9.54 -26.07 -13.07
C VAL A 32 9.25 -26.21 -14.59
N ASN A 33 10.15 -25.67 -15.43
CA ASN A 33 10.66 -26.38 -16.63
C ASN A 33 12.04 -25.89 -17.08
N GLU A 34 12.75 -26.74 -17.81
CA GLU A 34 14.20 -26.97 -17.74
C GLU A 34 14.97 -26.48 -19.00
N ASN A 35 16.13 -25.82 -18.79
CA ASN A 35 17.41 -26.00 -19.51
C ASN A 35 17.67 -25.46 -20.96
N PRO A 36 18.96 -25.33 -21.40
CA PRO A 36 19.56 -24.04 -21.80
C PRO A 36 20.25 -24.03 -23.19
N ILE A 37 20.37 -22.88 -23.88
CA ILE A 37 21.29 -22.74 -25.03
C ILE A 37 21.95 -21.35 -25.08
N GLN A 38 23.28 -21.39 -25.18
CA GLN A 38 24.27 -20.32 -25.33
C GLN A 38 24.15 -19.54 -26.66
N LYS A 39 24.45 -18.23 -26.66
CA LYS A 39 25.60 -17.66 -27.43
C LYS A 39 25.77 -16.15 -27.24
N SER A 40 27.04 -15.80 -27.23
CA SER A 40 27.70 -14.52 -27.02
C SER A 40 27.56 -13.49 -28.15
N THR A 41 27.40 -12.22 -27.78
CA THR A 41 27.93 -11.06 -28.52
C THR A 41 28.06 -9.87 -27.55
N PRO A 42 29.25 -9.26 -27.35
CA PRO A 42 29.40 -8.06 -26.55
C PRO A 42 29.05 -6.87 -27.43
N GLN A 43 27.76 -6.57 -27.52
CA GLN A 43 27.30 -5.30 -28.06
C GLN A 43 27.13 -4.36 -26.87
N ASP A 44 27.88 -3.25 -26.92
CA ASP A 44 27.85 -2.13 -26.00
C ASP A 44 26.44 -1.52 -25.98
N GLN A 45 25.56 -2.18 -25.23
CA GLN A 45 24.22 -1.72 -24.93
C GLN A 45 24.36 -1.04 -23.59
N ALA A 46 24.25 0.29 -23.59
CA ALA A 46 23.90 1.02 -22.38
C ALA A 46 22.74 0.25 -21.74
N ALA A 47 23.03 -0.43 -20.64
CA ALA A 47 22.09 -1.36 -20.04
C ALA A 47 20.90 -0.53 -19.57
N THR A 48 19.84 -0.50 -20.36
CA THR A 48 18.52 -0.10 -19.92
C THR A 48 18.12 -1.14 -18.90
N VAL A 49 18.47 -0.88 -17.65
CA VAL A 49 18.01 -1.66 -16.51
C VAL A 49 16.51 -1.47 -16.48
N GLU A 50 15.78 -2.45 -17.01
CA GLU A 50 14.33 -2.52 -16.88
C GLU A 50 14.02 -2.75 -15.40
N ILE A 51 13.80 -1.64 -14.68
CA ILE A 51 13.37 -1.70 -13.30
C ILE A 51 11.99 -2.33 -13.30
N SER A 52 11.88 -3.51 -12.70
CA SER A 52 10.60 -4.20 -12.53
C SER A 52 9.56 -3.24 -11.94
N THR A 53 8.33 -3.31 -12.44
CA THR A 53 7.21 -2.49 -11.94
C THR A 53 7.02 -2.64 -10.42
N THR A 54 7.39 -3.80 -9.86
CA THR A 54 7.41 -4.04 -8.41
C THR A 54 8.46 -3.20 -7.68
N ALA A 55 9.65 -3.02 -8.25
CA ALA A 55 10.68 -2.18 -7.66
C ALA A 55 10.31 -0.68 -7.72
N LEU A 56 9.64 -0.25 -8.79
CA LEU A 56 9.05 1.09 -8.86
C LEU A 56 7.98 1.29 -7.77
N GLN A 57 7.07 0.33 -7.61
CA GLN A 57 6.05 0.36 -6.56
C GLN A 57 6.66 0.44 -5.15
N ILE A 58 7.69 -0.36 -4.86
CA ILE A 58 8.38 -0.32 -3.56
C ILE A 58 9.02 1.05 -3.31
N SER A 59 9.69 1.63 -4.32
CA SER A 59 10.31 2.95 -4.18
C SER A 59 9.29 4.08 -3.99
N GLU A 60 8.14 4.00 -4.69
CA GLU A 60 7.03 4.93 -4.50
C GLU A 60 6.40 4.78 -3.11
N ASP A 61 6.35 3.56 -2.60
CA ASP A 61 5.83 3.24 -1.27
C ASP A 61 6.70 3.84 -0.18
N GLU A 62 8.03 3.74 -0.27
CA GLU A 62 8.97 4.36 0.67
C GLU A 62 8.83 5.89 0.69
N ALA A 63 8.84 6.52 -0.49
CA ALA A 63 8.67 7.97 -0.61
C ALA A 63 7.31 8.44 -0.08
N ARG A 64 6.26 7.61 -0.25
CA ARG A 64 4.93 7.90 0.29
C ARG A 64 4.92 7.79 1.82
N ILE A 65 5.56 6.77 2.38
CA ILE A 65 5.68 6.59 3.83
C ILE A 65 6.42 7.76 4.47
N GLU A 66 7.52 8.21 3.87
CA GLU A 66 8.28 9.36 4.37
C GLU A 66 7.41 10.63 4.41
N ARG A 67 6.69 10.93 3.31
CA ARG A 67 5.76 12.07 3.24
C ARG A 67 4.67 11.98 4.31
N LEU A 68 4.09 10.80 4.51
CA LEU A 68 3.08 10.59 5.56
C LEU A 68 3.65 10.83 6.95
N ASN A 69 4.87 10.38 7.22
CA ASN A 69 5.52 10.60 8.51
C ASN A 69 5.83 12.08 8.75
N ALA A 70 6.26 12.81 7.73
CA ALA A 70 6.46 14.26 7.82
C ALA A 70 5.16 15.00 8.16
N ILE A 71 4.05 14.66 7.48
CA ILE A 71 2.73 15.25 7.75
C ILE A 71 2.27 14.92 9.18
N ARG A 72 2.39 13.66 9.62
CA ARG A 72 2.04 13.24 10.98
C ARG A 72 2.81 14.03 12.04
N ARG A 73 4.10 14.27 11.82
CA ARG A 73 4.93 15.10 12.70
C ARG A 73 4.39 16.53 12.77
N GLN A 74 4.13 17.15 11.62
CA GLN A 74 3.57 18.52 11.58
C GLN A 74 2.20 18.63 12.24
N LEU A 75 1.36 17.58 12.15
CA LEU A 75 0.07 17.53 12.84
C LEU A 75 0.25 17.42 14.36
N ALA A 76 1.18 16.58 14.83
CA ALA A 76 1.49 16.45 16.25
C ALA A 76 2.08 17.74 16.84
N GLU A 77 2.90 18.46 16.06
CA GLU A 77 3.47 19.76 16.40
C GLU A 77 2.47 20.91 16.27
N GLY A 78 1.29 20.68 15.67
CA GLY A 78 0.30 21.71 15.41
C GLY A 78 0.70 22.73 14.34
N THR A 79 1.75 22.44 13.56
CA THR A 79 2.28 23.33 12.52
C THR A 79 1.76 23.02 11.11
N TYR A 80 0.93 21.99 10.98
CA TYR A 80 0.32 21.62 9.71
C TYR A 80 -0.79 22.61 9.33
N ASN A 81 -0.50 23.48 8.37
CA ASN A 81 -1.46 24.46 7.87
C ASN A 81 -2.12 23.96 6.59
N ILE A 82 -3.46 24.03 6.54
CA ILE A 82 -4.25 23.66 5.37
C ILE A 82 -4.99 24.89 4.83
N SER A 83 -4.81 25.15 3.53
CA SER A 83 -5.50 26.25 2.85
C SER A 83 -6.92 25.83 2.48
N GLY A 84 -7.91 26.65 2.82
CA GLY A 84 -9.30 26.43 2.41
C GLY A 84 -9.48 26.38 0.89
N LYS A 85 -8.65 27.13 0.15
CA LYS A 85 -8.63 27.07 -1.32
C LYS A 85 -8.20 25.69 -1.81
N ASP A 86 -7.13 25.12 -1.26
CA ASP A 86 -6.61 23.82 -1.70
C ASP A 86 -7.61 22.69 -1.39
N VAL A 87 -8.32 22.81 -0.26
CA VAL A 87 -9.43 21.91 0.08
C VAL A 87 -10.56 22.02 -0.94
N ALA A 88 -11.00 23.23 -1.25
CA ALA A 88 -12.07 23.46 -2.23
C ALA A 88 -11.69 22.93 -3.63
N ASP A 89 -10.48 23.22 -4.09
CA ASP A 89 -9.96 22.73 -5.37
C ASP A 89 -9.91 21.20 -5.40
N LYS A 90 -9.50 20.56 -4.29
CA LYS A 90 -9.47 19.10 -4.18
C LYS A 90 -10.87 18.50 -4.23
N ILE A 91 -11.84 19.07 -3.52
CA ILE A 91 -13.24 18.63 -3.54
C ILE A 91 -13.80 18.75 -4.96
N LEU A 92 -13.64 19.90 -5.60
CA LEU A 92 -14.11 20.13 -6.97
C LEU A 92 -13.48 19.15 -7.96
N LYS A 93 -12.19 18.84 -7.80
CA LYS A 93 -11.52 17.84 -8.64
C LYS A 93 -12.16 16.45 -8.49
N VAL A 94 -12.44 16.02 -7.27
CA VAL A 94 -13.08 14.72 -7.02
C VAL A 94 -14.50 14.67 -7.59
N LEU A 95 -15.28 15.75 -7.46
CA LEU A 95 -16.66 15.79 -7.94
C LEU A 95 -16.79 15.91 -9.47
N LYS A 96 -15.74 16.38 -10.15
CA LYS A 96 -15.70 16.50 -11.62
C LYS A 96 -15.00 15.32 -12.32
N SER A 97 -14.44 14.38 -11.55
CA SER A 97 -13.83 13.15 -12.06
C SER A 97 -14.85 12.02 -12.10
#